data_AF-A0A7S1AZC4-F1
#
_entry.id   AF-A0A7S1AZC4-F1
#
_cell.length_a   1.000
_cell.length_b   1.000
_cell.length_c   1.000
_cell.angle_alpha   90.00
_cell.angle_beta   90.00
_cell.angle_gamma   90.00
#
_symmetry.space_group_name_H-M   'P 1'
#
loop_
_entity.id
_entity.type
_entity.pdbx_description
1 polymer ?
#
loop_
_entity_poly.entity_id
_entity_poly.type
_entity_poly.pdbx_seq_one_letter_code
_entity_poly.pdbx_strand_id
1 'polypeptide(L)'
;WNCSASSKLSTKPFHYLFIMVLVRMMLISCLRYTLLTASRIPLWTKLNSSTDAPSARTRGVIGHVGDSQLYLIGGSDLTNVKDDFYYVVVDGTTVYFTEIDQDLYESPTPPALERHTMVGIDEYRAIFGGSDGTTFYNASYAVLPYGGWLTLSNVGDTPCGRAGHTMTPFSDTYWVLFGGNSGDSYLNDVYTMEIGVGDLTVWSWTLLTDSGDTPSV
;
A
#
# COMPACT_ATOMS: atom_id res chain seq x y z
N TRP A 1 -2.40 -44.53 -29.80
CA TRP A 1 -1.93 -43.73 -28.65
C TRP A 1 -2.17 -42.27 -28.96
N ASN A 2 -3.31 -41.76 -28.47
CA ASN A 2 -3.67 -40.35 -28.51
C ASN A 2 -2.85 -39.59 -27.48
N CYS A 3 -2.36 -38.40 -27.84
CA CYS A 3 -2.09 -37.37 -26.84
C CYS A 3 -2.58 -36.03 -27.40
N SER A 4 -3.77 -35.62 -26.95
CA SER A 4 -4.29 -34.26 -27.10
C SER A 4 -3.60 -33.36 -26.07
N ALA A 5 -2.82 -32.38 -26.52
CA ALA A 5 -2.37 -31.29 -25.67
C ALA A 5 -3.44 -30.19 -25.69
N SER A 6 -4.14 -30.02 -24.56
CA SER A 6 -4.99 -28.85 -24.32
C SER A 6 -4.09 -27.62 -24.12
N SER A 7 -4.26 -26.59 -24.93
CA SER A 7 -3.65 -25.29 -24.72
C SER A 7 -4.26 -24.64 -23.46
N LYS A 8 -3.53 -24.66 -22.34
CA LYS A 8 -3.81 -23.73 -21.24
C LYS A 8 -3.39 -22.34 -21.71
N LEU A 9 -4.38 -21.46 -21.98
CA LEU A 9 -4.13 -20.04 -22.09
C LEU A 9 -3.61 -19.54 -20.73
N SER A 10 -2.34 -19.15 -20.69
CA SER A 10 -1.77 -18.36 -19.61
C SER A 10 -2.44 -16.98 -19.63
N THR A 11 -3.37 -16.73 -18.71
CA THR A 11 -3.90 -15.39 -18.44
C THR A 11 -2.74 -14.54 -17.91
N LYS A 12 -2.28 -13.58 -18.72
CA LYS A 12 -1.25 -12.62 -18.30
C LYS A 12 -1.78 -11.75 -17.15
N PRO A 13 -0.97 -11.41 -16.14
CA PRO A 13 -1.40 -10.51 -15.08
C PRO A 13 -1.63 -9.10 -15.64
N PHE A 14 -2.82 -8.54 -15.38
CA PHE A 14 -3.09 -7.13 -15.58
C PHE A 14 -2.37 -6.33 -14.49
N HIS A 15 -1.66 -5.26 -14.86
CA HIS A 15 -1.04 -4.37 -13.90
C HIS A 15 -1.91 -3.11 -13.81
N TYR A 16 -2.46 -2.85 -12.62
CA TYR A 16 -3.22 -1.64 -12.33
C TYR A 16 -2.26 -0.63 -11.69
N LEU A 17 -2.19 0.59 -12.23
CA LEU A 17 -1.39 1.66 -11.66
C LEU A 17 -2.32 2.82 -11.29
N PHE A 18 -2.52 3.02 -9.99
CA PHE A 18 -3.25 4.16 -9.47
C PHE A 18 -2.31 5.36 -9.41
N ILE A 19 -2.29 6.18 -10.46
CA ILE A 19 -1.56 7.44 -10.45
C ILE A 19 -2.53 8.55 -9.99
N MET A 20 -2.30 9.11 -8.80
CA MET A 20 -2.83 10.43 -8.46
C MET A 20 -2.07 11.48 -9.26
N VAL A 21 -2.52 11.75 -10.48
CA VAL A 21 -1.89 12.76 -11.36
C VAL A 21 -2.20 14.14 -10.82
N LEU A 22 -1.15 14.82 -10.35
CA LEU A 22 -1.16 16.19 -9.89
C LEU A 22 -1.25 17.14 -11.10
N VAL A 23 -2.46 17.34 -11.64
CA VAL A 23 -2.74 18.42 -12.60
C VAL A 23 -3.94 19.23 -12.10
N ARG A 24 -3.63 20.24 -11.30
CA ARG A 24 -4.42 21.45 -10.93
C ARG A 24 -5.89 21.34 -10.49
N MET A 25 -6.52 20.17 -10.47
CA MET A 25 -7.84 19.95 -9.90
C MET A 25 -7.89 18.54 -9.32
N MET A 26 -8.22 18.43 -8.03
CA MET A 26 -8.29 17.16 -7.30
C MET A 26 -9.39 16.28 -7.91
N LEU A 27 -9.00 15.28 -8.70
CA LEU A 27 -9.89 14.27 -9.27
C LEU A 27 -9.32 12.87 -8.97
N ILE A 28 -10.16 12.00 -8.41
CA ILE A 28 -9.86 10.55 -8.38
C ILE A 28 -10.03 10.04 -9.80
N SER A 29 -8.94 9.60 -10.43
CA SER A 29 -8.98 8.90 -11.71
C SER A 29 -8.25 7.59 -11.56
N CYS A 30 -8.97 6.47 -11.69
CA CYS A 30 -8.35 5.15 -11.79
C CYS A 30 -8.00 4.87 -13.25
N LEU A 31 -6.75 4.45 -13.49
CA LEU A 31 -6.20 4.23 -14.81
C LEU A 31 -5.78 2.76 -14.97
N ARG A 32 -6.15 2.14 -16.10
CA ARG A 32 -5.74 0.76 -16.46
C ARG A 32 -4.67 0.77 -17.54
N TYR A 33 -3.66 -0.10 -17.41
CA TYR A 33 -2.64 -0.35 -18.44
C TYR A 33 -2.95 -1.63 -19.21
N THR A 34 -2.92 -1.59 -20.55
CA THR A 34 -3.10 -2.78 -21.42
C THR A 34 -2.05 -2.78 -22.54
N LEU A 35 -1.24 -3.84 -22.63
CA LEU A 35 -0.37 -4.10 -23.78
C LEU A 35 -1.16 -4.82 -24.86
N LEU A 36 -1.63 -4.08 -25.87
CA LEU A 36 -2.22 -4.68 -27.05
C LEU A 36 -1.12 -5.17 -27.99
N THR A 37 -1.11 -6.48 -28.27
CA THR A 37 -0.23 -7.11 -29.25
C THR A 37 -0.68 -6.75 -30.66
N ALA A 38 -0.46 -5.50 -31.10
CA ALA A 38 -0.46 -5.07 -32.51
C ALA A 38 -0.02 -3.61 -32.70
N SER A 39 -0.10 -2.76 -31.67
CA SER A 39 0.40 -1.38 -31.71
C SER A 39 1.03 -1.04 -30.36
N ARG A 40 2.34 -0.77 -30.36
CA ARG A 40 3.15 -0.52 -29.16
C ARG A 40 2.94 0.89 -28.60
N ILE A 41 1.70 1.28 -28.34
CA ILE A 41 1.40 2.53 -27.64
C ILE A 41 0.58 2.18 -26.41
N PRO A 42 1.12 2.41 -25.19
CA PRO A 42 0.35 2.23 -23.98
C PRO A 42 -0.80 3.24 -23.98
N LEU A 43 -2.04 2.75 -23.94
CA LEU A 43 -3.22 3.58 -23.84
C LEU A 43 -3.69 3.61 -22.39
N TRP A 44 -3.82 4.82 -21.86
CA TRP A 44 -4.47 5.06 -20.58
C TRP A 44 -5.98 5.20 -20.80
N THR A 45 -6.76 4.44 -20.03
CA THR A 45 -8.23 4.55 -20.05
C THR A 45 -8.72 4.91 -18.66
N LYS A 46 -9.53 5.96 -18.59
CA LYS A 46 -10.25 6.34 -17.37
C LYS A 46 -11.33 5.30 -17.09
N LEU A 47 -11.32 4.73 -15.89
CA LEU A 47 -12.38 3.83 -15.42
C LEU A 47 -13.54 4.63 -14.83
N ASN A 48 -14.75 4.06 -14.90
CA ASN A 48 -15.91 4.56 -14.18
C ASN A 48 -15.78 4.24 -12.69
N SER A 49 -16.39 5.03 -11.82
CA SER A 49 -16.46 4.75 -10.37
C SER A 49 -17.89 4.48 -9.94
N SER A 50 -18.07 3.63 -8.92
CA SER A 50 -19.35 3.51 -8.21
C SER A 50 -19.74 4.83 -7.54
N THR A 51 -21.00 4.93 -7.10
CA THR A 51 -21.52 6.10 -6.38
C THR A 51 -20.90 6.25 -4.99
N ASP A 52 -20.44 5.15 -4.41
CA ASP A 52 -19.89 5.08 -3.05
C ASP A 52 -18.37 5.35 -3.02
N ALA A 53 -17.86 6.03 -4.05
CA ALA A 53 -16.46 6.37 -4.14
C ALA A 53 -16.07 7.38 -3.04
N PRO A 54 -14.87 7.21 -2.44
CA PRO A 54 -14.38 8.13 -1.44
C PRO A 54 -14.25 9.56 -1.97
N SER A 55 -14.23 10.54 -1.07
CA SER A 55 -13.93 11.93 -1.42
C SER A 55 -12.56 12.06 -2.10
N ALA A 56 -12.43 13.04 -3.01
CA ALA A 56 -11.16 13.34 -3.65
C ALA A 56 -10.05 13.61 -2.63
N ARG A 57 -8.90 12.95 -2.81
CA ARG A 57 -7.80 12.93 -1.84
C ARG A 57 -6.45 12.76 -2.53
N THR A 58 -5.40 13.11 -1.81
CA THR A 58 -3.99 12.85 -2.13
C THR A 58 -3.32 12.13 -0.96
N ARG A 59 -2.07 11.69 -1.13
CA ARG A 59 -1.24 11.12 -0.05
C ARG A 59 -1.83 9.91 0.69
N GLY A 60 -2.90 9.31 0.16
CA GLY A 60 -3.38 7.98 0.58
C GLY A 60 -2.67 6.91 -0.22
N VAL A 61 -2.79 5.66 0.22
CA VAL A 61 -2.23 4.51 -0.49
C VAL A 61 -3.35 3.57 -0.91
N ILE A 62 -3.30 3.15 -2.18
CA ILE A 62 -4.00 1.94 -2.63
C ILE A 62 -3.00 0.81 -2.66
N GLY A 63 -3.11 -0.12 -1.71
CA GLY A 63 -2.27 -1.31 -1.65
C GLY A 63 -2.89 -2.45 -2.44
N HIS A 64 -2.07 -3.16 -3.19
CA HIS A 64 -2.42 -4.43 -3.83
C HIS A 64 -1.89 -5.59 -3.01
N VAL A 65 -2.74 -6.60 -2.77
CA VAL A 65 -2.42 -7.79 -2.01
C VAL A 65 -2.83 -9.03 -2.81
N GLY A 66 -1.93 -10.00 -2.93
CA GLY A 66 -2.18 -11.21 -3.72
C GLY A 66 -2.45 -10.91 -5.18
N ASP A 67 -3.40 -11.62 -5.81
CA ASP A 67 -3.69 -11.50 -7.25
C ASP A 67 -4.83 -10.52 -7.60
N SER A 68 -5.64 -10.08 -6.63
CA SER A 68 -6.87 -9.34 -6.94
C SER A 68 -7.42 -8.46 -5.83
N GLN A 69 -6.74 -8.33 -4.69
CA GLN A 69 -7.27 -7.55 -3.56
C GLN A 69 -6.66 -6.16 -3.58
N LEU A 70 -7.51 -5.14 -3.62
CA LEU A 70 -7.11 -3.75 -3.53
C LEU A 70 -7.76 -3.11 -2.31
N TYR A 71 -6.97 -2.32 -1.59
CA TYR A 71 -7.39 -1.64 -0.38
C TYR A 71 -6.98 -0.18 -0.47
N LEU A 72 -7.89 0.74 -0.14
CA LEU A 72 -7.59 2.16 0.01
C LEU A 72 -7.69 2.53 1.48
N ILE A 73 -6.64 3.15 2.02
CA ILE A 73 -6.61 3.60 3.42
C ILE A 73 -6.22 5.08 3.44
N GLY A 74 -7.01 5.87 4.16
CA GLY A 74 -6.73 7.25 4.52
C GLY A 74 -6.40 8.17 3.34
N GLY A 75 -5.34 8.97 3.50
CA GLY A 75 -4.99 10.11 2.64
C GLY A 75 -5.55 11.43 3.18
N SER A 76 -5.46 12.49 2.39
CA SER A 76 -5.96 13.80 2.78
C SER A 76 -6.53 14.60 1.63
N ASP A 77 -7.46 15.50 1.94
CA ASP A 77 -7.94 16.53 1.02
C ASP A 77 -7.13 17.84 1.15
N LEU A 78 -5.89 17.74 1.65
CA LEU A 78 -5.00 18.84 2.06
C LEU A 78 -5.46 19.64 3.29
N THR A 79 -6.71 19.45 3.73
CA THR A 79 -7.27 20.12 4.92
C THR A 79 -7.51 19.12 6.05
N ASN A 80 -7.99 17.93 5.71
CA ASN A 80 -8.33 16.86 6.64
C ASN A 80 -7.64 15.59 6.21
N VAL A 81 -6.93 14.97 7.15
CA VAL A 81 -6.45 13.60 7.02
C VAL A 81 -7.61 12.65 7.28
N LYS A 82 -7.69 11.57 6.53
CA LYS A 82 -8.76 10.58 6.57
C LYS A 82 -8.26 9.28 7.22
N ASP A 83 -9.17 8.60 7.91
CA ASP A 83 -9.03 7.29 8.56
C ASP A 83 -9.96 6.23 7.96
N ASP A 84 -10.71 6.59 6.91
CA ASP A 84 -11.62 5.71 6.21
C ASP A 84 -10.85 4.61 5.44
N PHE A 85 -11.51 3.45 5.33
CA PHE A 85 -10.92 2.22 4.82
C PHE A 85 -11.87 1.58 3.81
N TYR A 86 -11.37 1.30 2.61
CA TYR A 86 -12.19 0.72 1.54
C TYR A 86 -11.56 -0.55 0.98
N TYR A 87 -12.42 -1.53 0.72
CA TYR A 87 -12.14 -2.59 -0.24
C TYR A 87 -12.46 -2.09 -1.65
N VAL A 88 -11.56 -2.33 -2.59
CA VAL A 88 -11.66 -1.85 -3.97
C VAL A 88 -11.72 -3.03 -4.91
N VAL A 89 -12.75 -3.07 -5.75
CA VAL A 89 -12.92 -4.10 -6.79
C VAL A 89 -12.90 -3.43 -8.16
N VAL A 90 -12.07 -3.95 -9.06
CA VAL A 90 -12.07 -3.51 -10.46
C VAL A 90 -12.73 -4.59 -11.31
N ASP A 91 -13.90 -4.28 -11.87
CA ASP A 91 -14.61 -5.17 -12.79
C ASP A 91 -14.80 -4.47 -14.15
N GLY A 92 -14.18 -5.07 -15.18
CA GLY A 92 -14.19 -4.54 -16.54
C GLY A 92 -13.62 -3.13 -16.66
N THR A 93 -14.52 -2.15 -16.80
CA THR A 93 -14.21 -0.71 -16.92
C THR A 93 -14.67 0.12 -15.72
N THR A 94 -15.13 -0.53 -14.65
CA THR A 94 -15.67 0.12 -13.46
C THR A 94 -14.89 -0.27 -12.21
N VAL A 95 -14.70 0.69 -11.33
CA VAL A 95 -14.13 0.51 -9.99
C VAL A 95 -15.22 0.69 -8.96
N TYR A 96 -15.37 -0.31 -8.11
CA TYR A 96 -16.31 -0.34 -7.01
C TYR A 96 -15.54 -0.14 -5.70
N PHE A 97 -16.04 0.79 -4.88
CA PHE A 97 -15.55 1.03 -3.55
C PHE A 97 -16.59 0.51 -2.55
N THR A 98 -16.12 -0.21 -1.54
CA THR A 98 -16.93 -0.63 -0.40
C THR A 98 -16.22 -0.17 0.85
N GLU A 99 -16.79 0.81 1.53
CA GLU A 99 -16.29 1.24 2.84
C GLU A 99 -16.43 0.09 3.83
N ILE A 100 -15.35 -0.20 4.54
CA ILE A 100 -15.31 -1.21 5.58
C ILE A 100 -15.70 -0.53 6.89
N ASP A 101 -16.77 -1.00 7.50
CA ASP A 101 -17.16 -0.58 8.84
C ASP A 101 -16.15 -1.13 9.85
N GLN A 102 -15.29 -0.24 10.34
CA GLN A 102 -14.18 -0.58 11.23
C GLN A 102 -14.65 -0.88 12.65
N ASP A 103 -15.84 -0.40 13.05
CA ASP A 103 -16.41 -0.59 14.39
C ASP A 103 -16.97 -2.01 14.58
N LEU A 104 -17.15 -2.77 13.49
CA LEU A 104 -17.52 -4.19 13.54
C LEU A 104 -16.43 -5.08 14.16
N TYR A 105 -15.21 -4.56 14.29
CA TYR A 105 -14.07 -5.30 14.79
C TYR A 105 -13.62 -4.71 16.12
N GLU A 106 -13.59 -5.52 17.18
CA GLU A 106 -13.07 -5.13 18.51
C GLU A 106 -11.52 -5.04 18.48
N SER A 107 -10.96 -4.29 17.55
CA SER A 107 -9.52 -4.13 17.33
C SER A 107 -9.14 -2.65 17.21
N PRO A 108 -7.97 -2.24 17.72
CA PRO A 108 -7.48 -0.87 17.52
C PRO A 108 -7.32 -0.57 16.02
N THR A 109 -7.99 0.48 15.56
CA THR A 109 -7.87 0.99 14.20
C THR A 109 -6.65 1.90 14.08
N PRO A 110 -6.03 1.99 12.90
CA PRO A 110 -5.04 3.03 12.63
C PRO A 110 -5.68 4.42 12.79
N PRO A 111 -4.89 5.44 13.20
CA PRO A 111 -5.36 6.82 13.17
C PRO A 111 -5.62 7.29 11.73
N ALA A 112 -6.10 8.52 11.59
CA ALA A 112 -6.11 9.19 10.28
C ALA A 112 -4.68 9.33 9.77
N LEU A 113 -4.40 8.79 8.58
CA LEU A 113 -3.04 8.68 8.05
C LEU A 113 -2.93 9.23 6.62
N GLU A 114 -1.99 10.13 6.42
CA GLU A 114 -1.44 10.47 5.10
C GLU A 114 0.03 10.07 4.99
N ARG A 115 0.49 9.85 3.76
CA ARG A 115 1.88 9.53 3.40
C ARG A 115 2.44 8.31 4.15
N HIS A 116 1.58 7.38 4.56
CA HIS A 116 1.97 6.05 5.02
C HIS A 116 2.37 5.18 3.83
N THR A 117 2.89 3.99 4.10
CA THR A 117 3.05 2.94 3.07
C THR A 117 2.16 1.76 3.40
N MET A 118 1.64 1.10 2.36
CA MET A 118 0.96 -0.19 2.46
C MET A 118 1.73 -1.18 1.61
N VAL A 119 2.04 -2.33 2.18
CA VAL A 119 2.69 -3.43 1.47
C VAL A 119 1.92 -4.71 1.75
N GLY A 120 1.83 -5.58 0.75
CA GLY A 120 1.33 -6.92 0.96
C GLY A 120 2.01 -7.96 0.06
N ILE A 121 2.20 -9.15 0.60
CA ILE A 121 2.60 -10.37 -0.10
C ILE A 121 1.70 -11.49 0.44
N ASP A 122 1.09 -12.25 -0.46
CA ASP A 122 0.19 -13.36 -0.12
C ASP A 122 -0.88 -12.96 0.91
N GLU A 123 -0.83 -13.54 2.11
CA GLU A 123 -1.75 -13.29 3.22
C GLU A 123 -1.33 -12.11 4.11
N TYR A 124 -0.08 -11.64 3.98
CA TYR A 124 0.43 -10.51 4.73
C TYR A 124 0.09 -9.21 4.03
N ARG A 125 -0.54 -8.30 4.76
CA ARG A 125 -0.92 -6.98 4.26
C ARG A 125 -0.94 -6.02 5.41
N ALA A 126 -0.17 -4.97 5.29
CA ALA A 126 0.07 -4.11 6.42
C ALA A 126 0.50 -2.72 6.00
N ILE A 127 0.26 -1.79 6.92
CA ILE A 127 0.66 -0.40 6.81
C ILE A 127 1.75 -0.08 7.81
N PHE A 128 2.64 0.83 7.44
CA PHE A 128 3.67 1.36 8.32
C PHE A 128 3.71 2.89 8.25
N GLY A 129 3.82 3.49 9.43
CA GLY A 129 4.04 4.92 9.63
C GLY A 129 2.96 5.82 9.02
N GLY A 130 3.39 6.97 8.49
CA GLY A 130 2.52 8.06 8.05
C GLY A 130 2.34 9.13 9.12
N SER A 131 1.44 10.07 8.85
CA SER A 131 1.14 11.19 9.76
C SER A 131 -0.33 11.59 9.73
N ASP A 132 -0.82 12.14 10.83
CA ASP A 132 -2.14 12.81 10.92
C ASP A 132 -2.05 14.32 10.59
N GLY A 133 -0.89 14.78 10.11
CA GLY A 133 -0.58 16.19 9.85
C GLY A 133 0.15 16.90 11.01
N THR A 134 0.16 16.30 12.20
CA THR A 134 0.86 16.82 13.39
C THR A 134 1.88 15.82 13.92
N THR A 135 1.46 14.56 14.07
CA THR A 135 2.23 13.45 14.62
C THR A 135 2.74 12.57 13.49
N PHE A 136 4.01 12.18 13.56
CA PHE A 136 4.62 11.19 12.68
C PHE A 136 4.66 9.85 13.40
N TYR A 137 4.03 8.82 12.83
CA TYR A 137 3.87 7.52 13.46
C TYR A 137 4.94 6.51 13.00
N ASN A 138 5.27 5.56 13.86
CA ASN A 138 6.05 4.34 13.57
C ASN A 138 5.29 3.07 13.96
N ALA A 139 3.98 3.16 14.10
CA ALA A 139 3.14 2.00 14.35
C ALA A 139 2.97 1.17 13.06
N SER A 140 2.82 -0.14 13.24
CA SER A 140 2.56 -1.11 12.19
C SER A 140 1.18 -1.72 12.42
N TYR A 141 0.36 -1.81 11.38
CA TYR A 141 -0.96 -2.47 11.45
C TYR A 141 -1.13 -3.45 10.31
N ALA A 142 -1.56 -4.68 10.62
CA ALA A 142 -1.99 -5.64 9.62
C ALA A 142 -3.49 -5.51 9.34
N VAL A 143 -3.85 -5.60 8.07
CA VAL A 143 -5.24 -5.71 7.62
C VAL A 143 -5.64 -7.18 7.70
N LEU A 144 -6.68 -7.52 8.45
CA LEU A 144 -7.16 -8.90 8.58
C LEU A 144 -8.07 -9.27 7.40
N PRO A 145 -8.09 -10.54 6.92
CA PRO A 145 -8.86 -11.01 5.74
C PRO A 145 -10.28 -10.46 5.63
N TYR A 146 -10.96 -10.33 6.77
CA TYR A 146 -12.34 -9.90 6.90
C TYR A 146 -12.55 -8.37 6.96
N GLY A 147 -11.49 -7.57 7.10
CA GLY A 147 -11.59 -6.09 7.14
C GLY A 147 -11.28 -5.45 8.50
N GLY A 148 -10.91 -6.24 9.51
CA GLY A 148 -10.43 -5.72 10.79
C GLY A 148 -8.94 -5.40 10.79
N TRP A 149 -8.43 -4.88 11.91
CA TRP A 149 -7.03 -4.51 12.08
C TRP A 149 -6.35 -5.33 13.16
N LEU A 150 -5.04 -5.46 13.06
CA LEU A 150 -4.21 -5.99 14.12
C LEU A 150 -3.01 -5.08 14.31
N THR A 151 -2.85 -4.52 15.50
CA THR A 151 -1.64 -3.79 15.86
C THR A 151 -0.48 -4.77 16.00
N LEU A 152 0.61 -4.48 15.31
CA LEU A 152 1.80 -5.33 15.26
C LEU A 152 2.85 -4.82 16.24
N SER A 153 3.57 -5.75 16.87
CA SER A 153 4.67 -5.43 17.78
C SER A 153 5.96 -5.25 16.98
N ASN A 154 6.48 -4.03 16.95
CA ASN A 154 7.78 -3.72 16.34
C ASN A 154 8.89 -3.95 17.37
N VAL A 155 9.89 -4.77 17.01
CA VAL A 155 11.06 -5.09 17.85
C VAL A 155 12.37 -4.88 17.09
N GLY A 156 13.50 -4.85 17.80
CA GLY A 156 14.82 -4.61 17.21
C GLY A 156 15.08 -3.12 16.96
N ASP A 157 15.81 -2.80 15.89
CA ASP A 157 16.18 -1.43 15.51
C ASP A 157 14.98 -0.71 14.87
N THR A 158 13.96 -0.44 15.67
CA THR A 158 12.68 0.08 15.17
C THR A 158 12.86 1.48 14.58
N PRO A 159 12.40 1.73 13.34
CA PRO A 159 12.48 3.06 12.74
C PRO A 159 11.71 4.11 13.55
N CYS A 160 12.20 5.35 13.52
CA CYS A 160 11.47 6.49 14.08
C CYS A 160 10.14 6.75 13.34
N GLY A 161 9.27 7.54 13.97
CA GLY A 161 8.03 8.01 13.36
C GLY A 161 8.32 8.76 12.06
N ARG A 162 7.67 8.36 10.95
CA ARG A 162 8.03 8.87 9.62
C ARG A 162 6.88 8.82 8.62
N ALA A 163 6.91 9.75 7.68
CA ALA A 163 5.94 9.85 6.59
C ALA A 163 6.62 10.14 5.24
N GLY A 164 6.00 9.72 4.14
CA GLY A 164 6.53 9.84 2.78
C GLY A 164 7.77 8.99 2.52
N HIS A 165 7.94 7.91 3.29
CA HIS A 165 8.92 6.87 3.06
C HIS A 165 8.40 5.89 2.00
N THR A 166 9.26 4.97 1.55
CA THR A 166 8.86 3.85 0.70
C THR A 166 9.16 2.55 1.41
N MET A 167 8.25 1.58 1.30
CA MET A 167 8.46 0.23 1.78
C MET A 167 8.15 -0.74 0.63
N THR A 168 9.05 -1.69 0.40
CA THR A 168 8.97 -2.61 -0.74
C THR A 168 9.27 -4.02 -0.27
N PRO A 169 8.43 -5.01 -0.62
CA PRO A 169 8.72 -6.40 -0.34
C PRO A 169 9.92 -6.88 -1.18
N PHE A 170 10.90 -7.50 -0.53
CA PHE A 170 12.10 -8.07 -1.16
C PHE A 170 12.03 -9.60 -1.28
N SER A 171 11.37 -10.25 -0.33
CA SER A 171 11.03 -11.67 -0.34
C SER A 171 9.75 -11.90 0.45
N ASP A 172 9.27 -13.14 0.49
CA ASP A 172 8.07 -13.54 1.24
C ASP A 172 8.16 -13.17 2.74
N THR A 173 9.37 -13.03 3.28
CA THR A 173 9.62 -12.78 4.72
C THR A 173 10.28 -11.43 5.01
N TYR A 174 10.94 -10.81 4.04
CA TYR A 174 11.70 -9.57 4.24
C TYR A 174 11.20 -8.43 3.38
N TRP A 175 10.90 -7.31 4.01
CA TRP A 175 10.59 -6.04 3.34
C TRP A 175 11.67 -5.00 3.63
N VAL A 176 11.84 -4.06 2.71
CA VAL A 176 12.84 -3.00 2.81
C VAL A 176 12.15 -1.65 2.93
N LEU A 177 12.51 -0.89 3.96
CA LEU A 177 12.08 0.48 4.19
C LEU A 177 13.22 1.43 3.82
N PHE A 178 12.90 2.53 3.15
CA PHE A 178 13.86 3.58 2.85
C PHE A 178 13.31 4.98 3.13
N GLY A 179 14.12 5.77 3.82
CA GLY A 179 14.00 7.21 3.93
C GLY A 179 12.68 7.71 4.51
N GLY A 180 12.19 8.82 3.96
CA GLY A 180 11.00 9.54 4.43
C GLY A 180 11.36 10.83 5.15
N ASN A 181 10.45 11.30 6.00
CA ASN A 181 10.60 12.51 6.81
C ASN A 181 10.08 12.24 8.22
N SER A 182 10.85 12.60 9.24
CA SER A 182 10.51 12.36 10.66
C SER A 182 9.73 13.50 11.34
N GLY A 183 9.45 14.58 10.61
CA GLY A 183 9.00 15.87 11.14
C GLY A 183 10.16 16.86 11.27
N ASP A 184 11.33 16.39 11.71
CA ASP A 184 12.51 17.24 11.92
C ASP A 184 13.46 17.27 10.72
N SER A 185 13.59 16.14 10.00
CA SER A 185 14.55 16.01 8.91
C SER A 185 14.10 14.99 7.86
N TYR A 186 14.72 15.08 6.67
CA TYR A 186 14.63 14.02 5.67
C TYR A 186 15.58 12.89 6.00
N LEU A 187 15.13 11.66 5.76
CA LEU A 187 15.82 10.45 6.14
C LEU A 187 16.40 9.76 4.90
N ASN A 188 17.57 9.15 5.07
CA ASN A 188 18.26 8.33 4.06
C ASN A 188 18.64 6.95 4.61
N ASP A 189 18.09 6.57 5.77
CA ASP A 189 18.31 5.27 6.38
C ASP A 189 17.56 4.16 5.64
N VAL A 190 18.13 2.95 5.69
CA VAL A 190 17.56 1.74 5.09
C VAL A 190 17.34 0.74 6.22
N TYR A 191 16.14 0.17 6.30
CA TYR A 191 15.86 -0.94 7.21
C TYR A 191 15.41 -2.16 6.43
N THR A 192 15.72 -3.32 6.99
CA THR A 192 15.01 -4.55 6.67
C THR A 192 14.02 -4.86 7.79
N MET A 193 12.90 -5.44 7.39
CA MET A 193 11.83 -5.86 8.28
C MET A 193 11.54 -7.33 8.01
N GLU A 194 11.75 -8.17 9.02
CA GLU A 194 11.37 -9.58 9.00
C GLU A 194 9.96 -9.72 9.58
N ILE A 195 9.04 -10.28 8.81
CA ILE A 195 7.66 -10.53 9.24
C ILE A 195 7.56 -11.89 9.96
N GLY A 196 6.72 -11.95 10.99
CA GLY A 196 6.34 -13.20 11.62
C GLY A 196 7.44 -13.87 12.44
N VAL A 197 8.33 -13.08 13.07
CA VAL A 197 9.42 -13.62 13.89
C VAL A 197 8.84 -14.26 15.16
N GLY A 198 8.76 -15.59 15.17
CA GLY A 198 8.19 -16.38 16.26
C GLY A 198 6.66 -16.42 16.26
N ASP A 199 6.01 -15.26 16.14
CA ASP A 199 4.57 -15.10 15.96
C ASP A 199 4.28 -14.09 14.83
N LEU A 200 3.19 -14.29 14.10
CA LEU A 200 2.72 -13.48 12.97
C LEU A 200 2.49 -12.00 13.34
N THR A 201 2.38 -11.72 14.63
CA THR A 201 2.13 -10.38 15.19
C THR A 201 3.39 -9.59 15.50
N VAL A 202 4.57 -10.21 15.40
CA VAL A 202 5.86 -9.61 15.77
C VAL A 202 6.72 -9.37 14.53
N TRP A 203 7.14 -8.12 14.37
CA TRP A 203 7.91 -7.64 13.23
C TRP A 203 9.27 -7.16 13.71
N SER A 204 10.35 -7.77 13.20
CA SER A 204 11.71 -7.46 13.62
C SER A 204 12.39 -6.54 12.62
N TRP A 205 12.85 -5.39 13.11
CA TRP A 205 13.54 -4.39 12.33
C TRP A 205 15.05 -4.49 12.53
N THR A 206 15.79 -4.36 11.44
CA THR A 206 17.25 -4.27 11.44
C THR A 206 17.67 -3.06 10.62
N LEU A 207 18.42 -2.15 11.25
CA LEU A 207 19.01 -1.01 10.55
C LEU A 207 20.17 -1.53 9.68
N LEU A 208 20.08 -1.31 8.37
CA LEU A 208 21.19 -1.59 7.48
C LEU A 208 22.20 -0.45 7.59
N THR A 209 23.31 -0.72 8.26
CA THR A 209 24.45 0.19 8.31
C THR A 209 25.40 -0.14 7.17
N ASP A 210 25.80 0.87 6.40
CA ASP A 210 26.78 0.67 5.34
C ASP A 210 28.11 0.22 5.93
N SER A 211 28.63 -0.90 5.45
CA SER A 211 30.04 -1.26 5.62
C SER A 211 30.95 -0.55 4.59
N GLY A 212 30.44 0.44 3.84
CA GLY A 212 31.23 1.24 2.89
C GLY A 212 30.39 2.16 2.00
N ASP A 213 30.71 3.45 2.07
CA ASP A 213 30.33 4.53 1.15
C ASP A 213 28.82 4.75 0.87
N THR A 214 28.12 5.33 1.85
CA THR A 214 26.89 6.11 1.61
C THR A 214 27.15 7.18 0.54
N PRO A 215 26.30 7.35 -0.49
CA PRO A 215 26.32 8.54 -1.32
C PRO A 215 26.01 9.75 -0.43
N SER A 216 27.00 10.60 -0.22
CA SER A 216 26.83 11.87 0.48
C SER A 216 25.91 12.79 -0.35
N VAL A 217 24.99 13.45 0.35
CA VAL A 217 24.07 14.48 -0.19
C VAL A 217 24.84 15.64 -0.84
#